data_AF-A0A434Q7Y7-F1
#
_entry.id   AF-A0A434Q7Y7-F1
#
_cell.length_a   1.000
_cell.length_b   1.000
_cell.length_c   1.000
_cell.angle_alpha   90.00
_cell.angle_beta   90.00
_cell.angle_gamma   90.00
#
_symmetry.space_group_name_H-M   'P 1'
#
loop_
_entity.id
_entity.type
_entity.pdbx_description
1 polymer ?
#
loop_
_entity_poly.entity_id
_entity_poly.type
_entity_poly.pdbx_seq_one_letter_code
_entity_poly.pdbx_strand_id
1 'polypeptide(L)' 'MKAKPSLAIQFLALILATSALAHHPGADLDKMRDSAERFFQAIDEQAAPPFELADADGRAVR' A
#
# COMPACT_ATOMS: atom_id res chain seq x y z
N MET A 1 -3.85 8.36 50.08
CA MET A 1 -4.88 7.76 49.21
C MET A 1 -4.17 6.99 48.09
N LYS A 2 -4.35 5.66 47.97
CA LYS A 2 -3.72 4.88 46.89
C LYS A 2 -4.52 5.12 45.60
N ALA A 3 -3.93 5.81 44.62
CA ALA A 3 -4.58 6.02 43.33
C ALA A 3 -4.78 4.68 42.63
N LYS A 4 -6.00 4.40 42.17
CA LYS A 4 -6.34 3.15 41.47
C LYS A 4 -5.90 3.30 40.00
N PRO A 5 -4.89 2.55 39.51
CA PRO A 5 -4.39 2.71 38.14
C PRO A 5 -5.36 2.19 37.07
N SER A 6 -6.49 1.59 37.48
CA SER A 6 -7.49 0.99 36.59
C SER A 6 -8.01 1.96 35.53
N LEU A 7 -8.19 3.25 35.87
CA LEU A 7 -8.70 4.22 34.91
C LEU A 7 -7.64 4.57 33.86
N ALA A 8 -6.38 4.72 34.27
CA ALA A 8 -5.27 5.02 33.37
C ALA A 8 -5.02 3.87 32.38
N ILE A 9 -5.15 2.62 32.83
CA ILE A 9 -4.99 1.43 31.99
C ILE A 9 -6.12 1.34 30.96
N GLN A 10 -7.36 1.66 31.34
CA GLN A 10 -8.50 1.67 30.41
C GLN A 10 -8.36 2.77 29.35
N PHE A 11 -7.88 3.95 29.73
CA PHE A 11 -7.60 5.03 28.78
C PHE A 11 -6.49 4.67 27.80
N LEU A 12 -5.42 4.02 28.28
CA LEU A 12 -4.32 3.58 27.42
C LEU A 12 -4.78 2.51 26.41
N ALA A 13 -5.62 1.57 26.85
CA ALA A 13 -6.21 0.56 25.96
C ALA A 13 -7.11 1.21 24.88
N LEU A 14 -7.88 2.24 25.24
CA LEU A 14 -8.72 2.98 24.29
C LEU A 14 -7.89 3.74 23.25
N ILE A 15 -6.79 4.37 23.65
CA ILE A 15 -5.89 5.10 22.75
C ILE A 15 -5.23 4.13 21.75
N LEU A 16 -4.76 2.97 22.22
CA LEU A 16 -4.12 1.95 21.37
C LEU A 16 -5.09 1.29 20.39
N ALA A 17 -6.39 1.25 20.70
CA ALA A 17 -7.42 0.71 19.80
C ALA A 17 -7.76 1.64 18.62
N THR A 18 -7.38 2.92 18.67
CA THR A 18 -7.68 3.88 17.59
C THR A 18 -6.85 3.66 16.34
N SER A 19 -5.68 3.00 16.44
CA SER A 19 -4.83 2.67 15.28
C SER A 19 -5.49 1.67 14.32
N ALA A 20 -6.41 0.82 14.81
CA ALA A 20 -7.19 -0.10 13.99
C ALA A 20 -8.32 0.61 13.22
N LEU A 21 -8.57 1.89 13.51
CA LEU A 21 -9.52 2.76 12.81
C LEU A 21 -8.80 3.71 11.82
N ALA A 22 -7.53 3.47 11.52
CA ALA A 22 -6.89 4.11 10.39
C ALA A 22 -7.65 3.70 9.13
N HIS A 23 -8.19 4.69 8.42
CA HIS A 23 -8.83 4.50 7.12
C HIS A 23 -7.91 3.64 6.26
N HIS A 24 -8.25 2.37 6.03
CA HIS A 24 -7.44 1.46 5.23
C HIS A 24 -7.67 1.83 3.76
N PRO A 25 -6.75 2.58 3.11
CA PRO A 25 -6.92 2.92 1.70
C PRO A 25 -6.92 1.66 0.82
N GLY A 26 -6.41 0.53 1.35
CA GLY A 26 -6.40 -0.78 0.70
C GLY A 26 -7.75 -1.27 0.21
N ALA A 27 -8.85 -0.94 0.90
CA ALA A 27 -10.20 -1.35 0.47
C ALA A 27 -10.67 -0.63 -0.81
N ASP A 28 -10.07 0.53 -1.12
CA ASP A 28 -10.39 1.33 -2.31
C ASP A 28 -9.32 1.19 -3.41
N LEU A 29 -8.21 0.49 -3.15
CA LEU A 29 -7.14 0.28 -4.14
C LEU A 29 -7.61 -0.59 -5.30
N ASP A 30 -8.36 -1.66 -5.03
CA ASP A 30 -8.91 -2.50 -6.10
C ASP A 30 -9.88 -1.72 -6.97
N LYS A 31 -10.78 -0.95 -6.34
CA LYS A 31 -11.75 -0.10 -7.05
C LYS A 31 -11.06 1.01 -7.85
N MET A 32 -10.03 1.63 -7.28
CA MET A 32 -9.22 2.64 -7.95
C MET A 32 -8.47 2.03 -9.15
N ARG A 33 -7.82 0.88 -8.97
CA ARG A 33 -7.11 0.15 -10.03
C ARG A 33 -8.04 -0.15 -11.20
N ASP A 34 -9.18 -0.77 -10.92
CA ASP A 34 -10.14 -1.17 -11.95
C ASP A 34 -10.71 0.06 -12.68
N SER A 35 -10.91 1.18 -11.97
CA SER A 35 -11.34 2.44 -12.59
C SER A 35 -10.25 3.12 -13.43
N ALA A 36 -8.97 2.83 -13.17
CA ALA A 36 -7.83 3.42 -13.86
C ALA A 36 -7.53 2.74 -15.20
N GLU A 37 -7.93 1.47 -15.38
CA GLU A 37 -7.64 0.66 -16.56
C GLU A 37 -8.10 1.30 -17.88
N ARG A 38 -9.26 1.97 -17.87
CA ARG A 38 -9.80 2.71 -19.03
C ARG A 38 -8.93 3.87 -19.53
N PHE A 39 -7.96 4.31 -18.72
CA PHE A 39 -7.05 5.40 -19.05
C PHE A 39 -5.68 4.91 -19.48
N PHE A 40 -5.39 3.61 -19.32
CA PHE A 40 -4.16 3.03 -19.85
C PHE A 40 -4.23 2.98 -21.37
N GLN A 41 -3.17 3.48 -22.00
CA GLN A 41 -2.98 3.35 -23.43
C GLN A 41 -2.51 1.94 -23.73
N ALA A 42 -2.96 1.37 -24.85
CA ALA A 42 -2.35 0.16 -25.37
C ALA A 42 -0.87 0.44 -25.64
N ILE A 43 0.01 -0.41 -25.11
CA ILE A 43 1.42 -0.34 -25.44
C ILE A 43 1.55 -0.86 -26.87
N ASP A 44 1.86 0.04 -27.80
CA ASP A 44 2.27 -0.34 -29.14
C ASP A 44 3.68 -0.92 -29.05
N GLU A 45 3.80 -2.24 -29.15
CA GLU A 45 5.09 -2.95 -29.14
C GLU A 45 6.05 -2.42 -30.21
N GLN A 46 5.53 -1.90 -31.32
CA GLN A 46 6.34 -1.37 -32.42
C GLN A 46 6.87 0.04 -32.12
N ALA A 47 6.18 0.79 -31.24
CA ALA A 47 6.59 2.11 -30.79
C ALA A 47 7.41 2.09 -29.49
N ALA A 48 7.50 0.94 -28.82
CA ALA A 48 8.28 0.79 -27.59
C ALA A 48 9.78 0.97 -27.88
N PRO A 49 10.51 1.77 -27.08
CA PRO A 49 11.97 1.83 -27.19
C PRO A 49 12.58 0.45 -26.94
N PRO A 50 13.66 0.09 -27.66
CA PRO A 50 14.35 -1.17 -27.38
C PRO A 50 14.96 -1.14 -25.98
N PHE A 51 14.71 -2.18 -25.19
CA PHE A 51 15.36 -2.41 -23.92
C PHE A 51 15.69 -3.89 -23.74
N GLU A 52 16.78 -4.19 -23.04
CA GLU A 52 17.14 -5.55 -22.64
C GLU A 52 17.05 -5.63 -21.11
N LEU A 53 16.41 -6.68 -20.60
CA LEU A 53 16.39 -6.96 -19.17
C LEU A 53 17.80 -7.41 -18.76
N ALA A 54 18.34 -6.80 -17.71
CA ALA A 54 19.63 -7.17 -17.15
C ALA A 54 19.49 -7.49 -15.66
N ASP A 55 20.28 -8.46 -15.19
CA ASP A 55 20.43 -8.76 -13.77
C ASP A 55 21.26 -7.67 -13.05
N ALA A 56 21.44 -7.84 -11.74
CA ALA A 56 22.22 -6.90 -10.92
C ALA A 56 23.69 -6.78 -11.34
N ASP A 57 24.21 -7.78 -12.07
CA ASP A 57 25.58 -7.82 -12.59
C ASP A 57 25.65 -7.32 -14.04
N GLY A 58 24.55 -6.83 -14.60
CA GLY A 58 24.45 -6.31 -15.97
C GLY A 58 24.35 -7.38 -17.05
N ARG A 59 24.07 -8.65 -16.69
CA ARG A 59 23.92 -9.74 -17.66
C ARG A 59 22.50 -9.80 -18.17
N ALA A 60 22.34 -10.02 -19.47
CA ALA A 60 21.03 -10.16 -20.09
C ALA A 60 20.24 -11.33 -19.46
N VAL A 61 19.01 -11.04 -19.07
CA VAL A 61 18.02 -12.02 -18.61
C VAL A 61 17.21 -12.48 -19.83
N ARG A 62 17.11 -13.79 -20.04
CA ARG A 62 16.34 -14.42 -21.13
C ARG A 62 15.20 -15.26 -20.57
#